data_AF-A0A954V3F9-F1
#
_entry.id   AF-A0A954V3F9-F1
#
_cell.length_a   1.000
_cell.length_b   1.000
_cell.length_c   1.000
_cell.angle_alpha   90.00
_cell.angle_beta   90.00
_cell.angle_gamma   90.00
#
_symmetry.space_group_name_H-M   'P 1'
#
loop_
_entity.id
_entity.type
_entity.pdbx_description
1 polymer ?
#
loop_
_entity_poly.entity_id
_entity_poly.type
_entity_poly.pdbx_seq_one_letter_code
_entity_poly.pdbx_strand_id
1 'polypeptide(L)'
;IEGYTKATENRGNLEQGKLLFIKNCANCHKHSGEGQEVGPDLSGMAVHPKHELLIHILDPNRSVEGNFRRYTLMTTEGQVLTGMLAGESQSAIELVDAEGKRQSISREDIEQLTSTQLSLMPTGFEQQLQVADMTDLLEFLTHKDRFVPLSLAGVATAVSTKGLFSDGDSGPDRMVFADWGPKVFAGIPFLLADPRGMQRNNIVLLYGPRGTLPPHMPREVSLPCNMLVKRLHLLSGVSGWGFPFDDDKSTSMIVRFHYADGQTEDHRLLNGVHFADYIRRVDVPESTFAYDLNGQQVRYLAIEPARDEPIVSIDLVKGEDETAPIVMAITAEGAE
;
A
#
# COMPACT_ATOMS: atom_id res chain seq x y z
N ILE A 1 -18.14 7.30 20.13
CA ILE A 1 -16.68 7.49 20.20
C ILE A 1 -16.21 7.57 21.66
N GLU A 2 -16.66 8.54 22.46
CA GLU A 2 -16.20 8.74 23.85
C GLU A 2 -16.30 7.50 24.77
N GLY A 3 -17.33 6.65 24.58
CA GLY A 3 -17.49 5.41 25.35
C GLY A 3 -16.42 4.34 25.08
N TYR A 4 -15.72 4.43 23.94
CA TYR A 4 -14.71 3.44 23.52
C TYR A 4 -13.27 3.97 23.62
N THR A 5 -13.05 5.23 24.01
CA THR A 5 -11.69 5.79 24.17
C THR A 5 -10.83 4.93 25.12
N LYS A 6 -11.43 4.36 26.16
CA LYS A 6 -10.77 3.42 27.10
C LYS A 6 -10.20 2.18 26.42
N ALA A 7 -10.74 1.77 25.27
CA ALA A 7 -10.19 0.64 24.52
C ALA A 7 -8.81 0.94 23.91
N THR A 8 -8.48 2.22 23.75
CA THR A 8 -7.19 2.64 23.15
C THR A 8 -6.07 2.74 24.18
N GLU A 9 -6.41 2.86 25.45
CA GLU A 9 -5.46 3.08 26.55
C GLU A 9 -4.98 1.75 27.17
N ASN A 10 -5.79 0.71 27.07
CA ASN A 10 -5.53 -0.58 27.68
C ASN A 10 -4.84 -1.56 26.71
N ARG A 11 -4.11 -2.52 27.27
CA ARG A 11 -3.63 -3.68 26.52
C ARG A 11 -4.73 -4.72 26.39
N GLY A 12 -4.89 -5.26 25.20
CA GLY A 12 -5.83 -6.33 24.91
C GLY A 12 -5.19 -7.71 24.86
N ASN A 13 -5.99 -8.73 24.60
CA ASN A 13 -5.57 -10.09 24.32
C ASN A 13 -5.46 -10.30 22.80
N LEU A 14 -4.25 -10.63 22.32
CA LEU A 14 -3.96 -10.83 20.90
C LEU A 14 -4.76 -11.98 20.26
N GLU A 15 -4.88 -13.10 20.96
CA GLU A 15 -5.60 -14.29 20.45
C GLU A 15 -7.09 -14.00 20.31
N GLN A 16 -7.70 -13.33 21.32
CA GLN A 16 -9.10 -12.90 21.22
C GLN A 16 -9.29 -11.85 20.13
N GLY A 17 -8.35 -10.91 20.01
CA GLY A 17 -8.35 -9.91 18.94
C GLY A 17 -8.33 -10.54 17.54
N LYS A 18 -7.51 -11.58 17.34
CA LYS A 18 -7.47 -12.35 16.09
C LYS A 18 -8.80 -13.02 15.80
N LEU A 19 -9.43 -13.67 16.78
CA LEU A 19 -10.74 -14.29 16.62
C LEU A 19 -11.82 -13.28 16.25
N LEU A 20 -11.77 -12.08 16.86
CA LEU A 20 -12.68 -10.98 16.54
C LEU A 20 -12.42 -10.44 15.13
N PHE A 21 -11.17 -10.33 14.69
CA PHE A 21 -10.82 -9.98 13.32
C PHE A 21 -11.40 -10.99 12.32
N ILE A 22 -11.17 -12.29 12.54
CA ILE A 22 -11.68 -13.36 11.66
C ILE A 22 -13.20 -13.30 11.56
N LYS A 23 -13.89 -13.09 12.69
CA LYS A 23 -15.35 -13.07 12.74
C LYS A 23 -15.96 -11.84 12.06
N ASN A 24 -15.37 -10.67 12.23
CA ASN A 24 -16.03 -9.40 11.93
C ASN A 24 -15.38 -8.62 10.77
N CYS A 25 -14.09 -8.81 10.52
CA CYS A 25 -13.30 -8.02 9.58
C CYS A 25 -12.84 -8.84 8.38
N ALA A 26 -12.54 -10.13 8.56
CA ALA A 26 -11.93 -10.96 7.52
C ALA A 26 -12.84 -11.24 6.31
N ASN A 27 -14.14 -10.99 6.41
CA ASN A 27 -15.07 -11.05 5.26
C ASN A 27 -14.78 -9.98 4.22
N CYS A 28 -14.17 -8.87 4.62
CA CYS A 28 -13.88 -7.76 3.71
C CYS A 28 -12.40 -7.40 3.66
N HIS A 29 -11.66 -7.59 4.75
CA HIS A 29 -10.27 -7.18 4.88
C HIS A 29 -9.34 -8.38 4.96
N LYS A 30 -8.14 -8.22 4.41
CA LYS A 30 -7.04 -9.15 4.55
C LYS A 30 -6.12 -8.68 5.67
N HIS A 31 -5.53 -9.61 6.42
CA HIS A 31 -4.47 -9.35 7.38
C HIS A 31 -3.50 -10.54 7.39
N SER A 32 -2.22 -10.28 7.13
CA SER A 32 -1.15 -11.27 7.03
C SER A 32 -1.49 -12.49 6.16
N GLY A 33 -2.22 -12.27 5.06
CA GLY A 33 -2.64 -13.35 4.15
C GLY A 33 -4.02 -13.95 4.43
N GLU A 34 -4.63 -13.66 5.58
CA GLU A 34 -5.92 -14.21 6.01
C GLU A 34 -7.06 -13.21 5.76
N GLY A 35 -8.19 -13.67 5.18
CA GLY A 35 -9.37 -12.85 4.87
C GLY A 35 -9.62 -12.62 3.37
N GLN A 36 -10.45 -11.64 3.05
CA GLN A 36 -10.87 -11.28 1.69
C GLN A 36 -10.37 -9.90 1.27
N GLU A 37 -10.34 -9.63 -0.04
CA GLU A 37 -9.83 -8.37 -0.61
C GLU A 37 -10.96 -7.50 -1.19
N VAL A 38 -11.98 -7.24 -0.37
CA VAL A 38 -13.07 -6.32 -0.69
C VAL A 38 -12.66 -4.90 -0.30
N GLY A 39 -12.29 -4.73 0.97
CA GLY A 39 -11.69 -3.53 1.55
C GLY A 39 -10.15 -3.52 1.44
N PRO A 40 -9.50 -2.48 1.99
CA PRO A 40 -8.04 -2.41 2.04
C PRO A 40 -7.42 -3.53 2.88
N ASP A 41 -6.20 -3.94 2.52
CA ASP A 41 -5.40 -4.87 3.33
C ASP A 41 -4.93 -4.16 4.63
N LEU A 42 -5.18 -4.80 5.77
CA LEU A 42 -4.90 -4.28 7.12
C LEU A 42 -3.59 -4.81 7.72
N SER A 43 -2.80 -5.60 6.98
CA SER A 43 -1.54 -6.19 7.49
C SER A 43 -0.49 -5.15 7.92
N GLY A 44 -0.61 -3.89 7.46
CA GLY A 44 0.28 -2.79 7.82
C GLY A 44 -0.27 -1.88 8.92
N MET A 45 -1.42 -2.19 9.53
CA MET A 45 -2.08 -1.28 10.47
C MET A 45 -1.35 -1.13 11.81
N ALA A 46 -0.32 -1.94 12.07
CA ALA A 46 0.50 -1.83 13.27
C ALA A 46 1.25 -0.51 13.43
N VAL A 47 1.41 0.26 12.34
CA VAL A 47 1.97 1.62 12.37
C VAL A 47 0.97 2.69 12.74
N HIS A 48 -0.32 2.38 12.81
CA HIS A 48 -1.34 3.35 13.21
C HIS A 48 -1.61 3.24 14.71
N PRO A 49 -1.76 4.36 15.42
CA PRO A 49 -2.13 4.33 16.83
C PRO A 49 -3.57 3.81 16.98
N LYS A 50 -3.84 3.11 18.09
CA LYS A 50 -5.17 2.52 18.37
C LYS A 50 -6.33 3.52 18.26
N HIS A 51 -6.11 4.77 18.63
CA HIS A 51 -7.14 5.81 18.56
C HIS A 51 -7.57 6.13 17.14
N GLU A 52 -6.64 6.09 16.18
CA GLU A 52 -6.91 6.33 14.77
C GLU A 52 -7.74 5.18 14.20
N LEU A 53 -7.30 3.93 14.45
CA LEU A 53 -8.05 2.75 14.02
C LEU A 53 -9.44 2.69 14.64
N LEU A 54 -9.60 3.04 15.92
CA LEU A 54 -10.90 3.09 16.58
C LEU A 54 -11.87 4.03 15.87
N ILE A 55 -11.40 5.21 15.45
CA ILE A 55 -12.20 6.17 14.71
C ILE A 55 -12.71 5.55 13.40
N HIS A 56 -11.82 4.90 12.64
CA HIS A 56 -12.19 4.28 11.36
C HIS A 56 -13.17 3.11 11.53
N ILE A 57 -13.05 2.34 12.61
CA ILE A 57 -13.97 1.23 12.91
C ILE A 57 -15.36 1.75 13.32
N LEU A 58 -15.42 2.81 14.13
CA LEU A 58 -16.69 3.35 14.63
C LEU A 58 -17.41 4.27 13.63
N ASP A 59 -16.65 4.97 12.79
CA ASP A 59 -17.19 5.86 11.76
C ASP A 59 -16.50 5.58 10.41
N PRO A 60 -16.87 4.48 9.73
CA PRO A 60 -16.27 4.10 8.46
C PRO A 60 -16.58 5.09 7.32
N ASN A 61 -17.54 6.00 7.50
CA ASN A 61 -17.89 7.02 6.51
C ASN A 61 -17.07 8.31 6.68
N ARG A 62 -16.27 8.44 7.75
CA ARG A 62 -15.53 9.66 8.07
C ARG A 62 -14.52 10.04 6.99
N SER A 63 -13.85 9.04 6.41
CA SER A 63 -12.87 9.20 5.35
C SER A 63 -12.98 8.01 4.41
N VAL A 64 -13.59 8.21 3.24
CA VAL A 64 -13.81 7.17 2.24
C VAL A 64 -13.03 7.54 0.99
N GLU A 65 -11.94 6.83 0.75
CA GLU A 65 -11.21 6.93 -0.51
C GLU A 65 -12.15 6.57 -1.67
N GLY A 66 -11.98 7.24 -2.82
CA GLY A 66 -12.85 7.06 -3.98
C GLY A 66 -13.05 5.59 -4.38
N ASN A 67 -12.00 4.78 -4.23
CA ASN A 67 -11.96 3.36 -4.60
C ASN A 67 -12.72 2.43 -3.65
N PHE A 68 -13.21 2.94 -2.51
CA PHE A 68 -14.00 2.20 -1.53
C PHE A 68 -15.39 2.81 -1.31
N ARG A 69 -15.77 3.80 -2.15
CA ARG A 69 -17.11 4.37 -2.13
C ARG A 69 -18.13 3.37 -2.63
N ARG A 70 -19.27 3.36 -1.96
CA ARG A 70 -20.43 2.58 -2.34
C ARG A 70 -21.15 3.23 -3.52
N TYR A 71 -21.42 2.43 -4.53
CA TYR A 71 -22.23 2.76 -5.69
C TYR A 71 -23.58 2.05 -5.60
N THR A 72 -24.61 2.74 -6.09
CA THR A 72 -25.95 2.19 -6.29
C THR A 72 -26.25 2.23 -7.77
N LEU A 73 -26.51 1.06 -8.36
CA LEU A 73 -26.83 0.86 -9.76
C LEU A 73 -28.29 0.41 -9.85
N MET A 74 -29.07 1.10 -10.67
CA MET A 74 -30.43 0.69 -11.03
C MET A 74 -30.42 0.17 -12.46
N THR A 75 -30.88 -1.07 -12.64
CA THR A 75 -30.99 -1.68 -13.97
C THR A 75 -32.29 -1.26 -14.65
N THR A 76 -32.34 -1.38 -15.97
CA THR A 76 -33.55 -1.13 -16.79
C THR A 76 -34.70 -2.08 -16.47
N GLU A 77 -34.41 -3.23 -15.85
CA GLU A 77 -35.39 -4.18 -15.32
C GLU A 77 -35.90 -3.79 -13.91
N GLY A 78 -35.43 -2.66 -13.36
CA GLY A 78 -35.83 -2.16 -12.04
C GLY A 78 -35.08 -2.80 -10.87
N GLN A 79 -34.02 -3.56 -11.10
CA GLN A 79 -33.20 -4.13 -10.03
C GLN A 79 -32.23 -3.08 -9.49
N VAL A 80 -32.16 -2.96 -8.16
CA VAL A 80 -31.17 -2.10 -7.49
C VAL A 80 -30.02 -2.96 -6.95
N LEU A 81 -28.83 -2.71 -7.47
CA LEU A 81 -27.59 -3.33 -7.05
C LEU A 81 -26.75 -2.33 -6.27
N THR A 82 -26.07 -2.79 -5.22
CA THR A 82 -25.19 -1.95 -4.39
C THR A 82 -23.85 -2.63 -4.22
N GLY A 83 -22.76 -1.89 -4.38
CA GLY A 83 -21.41 -2.42 -4.26
C GLY A 83 -20.34 -1.36 -4.49
N MET A 84 -19.08 -1.76 -4.53
CA MET A 84 -17.97 -0.91 -4.97
C MET A 84 -17.66 -1.16 -6.44
N LEU A 85 -17.19 -0.11 -7.13
CA LEU A 85 -16.72 -0.21 -8.50
C LEU A 85 -15.42 -1.01 -8.56
N ALA A 86 -15.46 -2.17 -9.20
CA ALA A 86 -14.31 -3.06 -9.36
C ALA A 86 -13.64 -2.94 -10.73
N GLY A 87 -14.39 -2.50 -11.72
CA GLY A 87 -13.92 -2.25 -13.07
C GLY A 87 -14.96 -1.52 -13.91
N GLU A 88 -14.50 -0.76 -14.88
CA GLU A 88 -15.36 -0.02 -15.80
C GLU A 88 -14.78 -0.12 -17.21
N SER A 89 -15.61 -0.49 -18.18
CA SER A 89 -15.23 -0.55 -19.60
C SER A 89 -16.24 0.23 -20.45
N GLN A 90 -16.04 0.27 -21.77
CA GLN A 90 -17.01 0.89 -22.68
C GLN A 90 -18.34 0.14 -22.74
N SER A 91 -18.35 -1.17 -22.46
CA SER A 91 -19.54 -2.00 -22.59
C SER A 91 -20.14 -2.44 -21.26
N ALA A 92 -19.37 -2.47 -20.17
CA ALA A 92 -19.83 -3.04 -18.91
C ALA A 92 -19.27 -2.30 -17.68
N ILE A 93 -19.96 -2.50 -16.56
CA ILE A 93 -19.54 -2.09 -15.23
C ILE A 93 -19.46 -3.32 -14.34
N GLU A 94 -18.34 -3.49 -13.64
CA GLU A 94 -18.17 -4.52 -12.63
C GLU A 94 -18.38 -3.93 -11.22
N LEU A 95 -19.31 -4.49 -10.48
CA LEU A 95 -19.54 -4.21 -9.06
C LEU A 95 -19.10 -5.38 -8.19
N VAL A 96 -18.56 -5.07 -7.01
CA VAL A 96 -18.33 -6.03 -5.91
C VAL A 96 -19.24 -5.66 -4.76
N ASP A 97 -20.12 -6.57 -4.35
CA ASP A 97 -21.00 -6.37 -3.18
C ASP A 97 -20.28 -6.62 -1.84
N ALA A 98 -20.99 -6.43 -0.73
CA ALA A 98 -20.42 -6.56 0.62
C ALA A 98 -20.01 -8.00 0.95
N GLU A 99 -20.62 -8.98 0.28
CA GLU A 99 -20.30 -10.40 0.36
C GLU A 99 -19.10 -10.78 -0.54
N GLY A 100 -18.52 -9.82 -1.26
CA GLY A 100 -17.38 -10.03 -2.15
C GLY A 100 -17.76 -10.63 -3.51
N LYS A 101 -19.04 -10.74 -3.84
CA LYS A 101 -19.50 -11.27 -5.12
C LYS A 101 -19.39 -10.21 -6.21
N ARG A 102 -18.73 -10.60 -7.30
CA ARG A 102 -18.58 -9.79 -8.52
C ARG A 102 -19.78 -9.95 -9.44
N GLN A 103 -20.26 -8.83 -9.95
CA GLN A 103 -21.35 -8.78 -10.92
C GLN A 103 -20.91 -7.86 -12.06
N SER A 104 -20.93 -8.37 -13.29
CA SER A 104 -20.70 -7.58 -14.50
C SER A 104 -22.05 -7.24 -15.11
N ILE A 105 -22.35 -5.94 -15.23
CA ILE A 105 -23.60 -5.42 -15.76
C ILE A 105 -23.31 -4.71 -17.08
N SER A 106 -24.03 -5.08 -18.14
CA SER A 106 -23.92 -4.38 -19.43
C SER A 106 -24.41 -2.95 -19.25
N ARG A 107 -23.72 -1.98 -19.84
CA ARG A 107 -24.13 -0.56 -19.75
C ARG A 107 -25.50 -0.30 -20.37
N GLU A 108 -25.90 -1.11 -21.34
CA GLU A 108 -27.25 -1.01 -21.94
C GLU A 108 -28.35 -1.39 -20.95
N ASP A 109 -28.01 -2.18 -19.93
CA ASP A 109 -28.92 -2.60 -18.87
C ASP A 109 -28.90 -1.62 -17.68
N ILE A 110 -28.12 -0.54 -17.74
CA ILE A 110 -28.01 0.44 -16.64
C ILE A 110 -28.90 1.63 -16.92
N GLU A 111 -29.91 1.82 -16.07
CA GLU A 111 -30.75 3.02 -16.08
C GLU A 111 -30.07 4.17 -15.34
N GLN A 112 -29.49 3.88 -14.17
CA GLN A 112 -28.85 4.90 -13.33
C GLN A 112 -27.68 4.31 -12.54
N LEU A 113 -26.57 5.05 -12.47
CA LEU A 113 -25.45 4.76 -11.59
C LEU A 113 -25.18 5.97 -10.71
N THR A 114 -25.25 5.79 -9.39
CA THR A 114 -25.02 6.85 -8.41
C THR A 114 -23.89 6.48 -7.47
N SER A 115 -22.83 7.30 -7.42
CA SER A 115 -21.81 7.20 -6.39
C SER A 115 -22.31 7.84 -5.10
N THR A 116 -22.23 7.11 -4.00
CA THR A 116 -22.49 7.66 -2.67
C THR A 116 -21.17 8.11 -2.02
N GLN A 117 -21.24 9.02 -1.06
CA GLN A 117 -20.09 9.38 -0.22
C GLN A 117 -19.88 8.40 0.95
N LEU A 118 -20.57 7.26 0.93
CA LEU A 118 -20.54 6.28 2.01
C LEU A 118 -19.59 5.12 1.68
N SER A 119 -19.01 4.54 2.72
CA SER A 119 -18.20 3.33 2.63
C SER A 119 -19.06 2.10 2.38
N LEU A 120 -18.47 1.05 1.79
CA LEU A 120 -19.08 -0.28 1.78
C LEU A 120 -18.97 -0.97 3.16
N MET A 121 -18.03 -0.52 4.01
CA MET A 121 -17.90 -1.05 5.37
C MET A 121 -19.17 -0.76 6.19
N PRO A 122 -19.77 -1.77 6.86
CA PRO A 122 -20.96 -1.59 7.67
C PRO A 122 -20.74 -0.60 8.83
N THR A 123 -21.79 0.16 9.18
CA THR A 123 -21.82 0.96 10.41
C THR A 123 -22.41 0.15 11.57
N GLY A 124 -22.20 0.61 12.81
CA GLY A 124 -22.84 0.01 13.99
C GLY A 124 -22.04 -1.11 14.65
N PHE A 125 -20.73 -1.23 14.39
CA PHE A 125 -19.86 -2.21 15.07
C PHE A 125 -19.88 -2.05 16.59
N GLU A 126 -20.10 -0.83 17.10
CA GLU A 126 -20.25 -0.53 18.52
C GLU A 126 -21.48 -1.18 19.18
N GLN A 127 -22.42 -1.66 18.38
CA GLN A 127 -23.60 -2.40 18.87
C GLN A 127 -23.30 -3.90 19.04
N GLN A 128 -22.23 -4.39 18.42
CA GLN A 128 -21.90 -5.82 18.37
C GLN A 128 -20.63 -6.17 19.17
N LEU A 129 -19.72 -5.22 19.34
CA LEU A 129 -18.46 -5.39 20.08
C LEU A 129 -18.55 -4.63 21.40
N GLN A 130 -18.20 -5.27 22.53
CA GLN A 130 -18.03 -4.52 23.77
C GLN A 130 -16.70 -3.77 23.79
N VAL A 131 -16.52 -2.86 24.76
CA VAL A 131 -15.25 -2.10 24.91
C VAL A 131 -14.05 -3.04 25.09
N ALA A 132 -14.22 -4.16 25.80
CA ALA A 132 -13.18 -5.18 25.94
C ALA A 132 -12.83 -5.84 24.59
N ASP A 133 -13.84 -6.27 23.83
CA ASP A 133 -13.64 -6.85 22.49
C ASP A 133 -12.93 -5.86 21.56
N MET A 134 -13.31 -4.59 21.62
CA MET A 134 -12.64 -3.53 20.85
C MET A 134 -11.19 -3.35 21.28
N THR A 135 -10.88 -3.47 22.58
CA THR A 135 -9.50 -3.39 23.09
C THR A 135 -8.65 -4.53 22.54
N ASP A 136 -9.20 -5.75 22.55
CA ASP A 136 -8.53 -6.95 22.04
C ASP A 136 -8.31 -6.87 20.52
N LEU A 137 -9.34 -6.45 19.76
CA LEU A 137 -9.24 -6.23 18.32
C LEU A 137 -8.18 -5.18 17.97
N LEU A 138 -8.18 -4.04 18.68
CA LEU A 138 -7.19 -2.99 18.47
C LEU A 138 -5.79 -3.45 18.87
N GLU A 139 -5.63 -4.25 19.94
CA GLU A 139 -4.33 -4.84 20.29
C GLU A 139 -3.81 -5.73 19.17
N PHE A 140 -4.66 -6.60 18.61
CA PHE A 140 -4.28 -7.46 17.49
C PHE A 140 -3.88 -6.65 16.25
N LEU A 141 -4.70 -5.69 15.83
CA LEU A 141 -4.42 -4.86 14.65
C LEU A 141 -3.20 -3.95 14.82
N THR A 142 -2.86 -3.61 16.07
CA THR A 142 -1.70 -2.77 16.39
C THR A 142 -0.48 -3.57 16.86
N HIS A 143 -0.54 -4.90 16.80
CA HIS A 143 0.56 -5.74 17.25
C HIS A 143 1.76 -5.58 16.33
N LYS A 144 2.88 -5.14 16.90
CA LYS A 144 4.13 -4.95 16.17
C LYS A 144 4.92 -6.25 16.23
N ASP A 145 4.77 -7.07 15.19
CA ASP A 145 5.74 -8.13 14.90
C ASP A 145 7.12 -7.50 14.66
N ARG A 146 8.19 -8.31 14.77
CA ARG A 146 9.57 -7.85 14.49
C ARG A 146 9.67 -7.15 13.12
N PHE A 147 8.93 -7.63 12.13
CA PHE A 147 8.85 -7.02 10.81
C PHE A 147 7.43 -6.53 10.55
N VAL A 148 7.30 -5.25 10.24
CA VAL A 148 6.03 -4.58 9.95
C VAL A 148 6.05 -4.10 8.49
N PRO A 149 5.37 -4.79 7.56
CA PRO A 149 5.20 -4.31 6.20
C PRO A 149 4.46 -2.97 6.19
N LEU A 150 5.03 -1.97 5.50
CA LEU A 150 4.42 -0.65 5.37
C LEU A 150 3.59 -0.64 4.09
N SER A 151 2.29 -0.37 4.22
CA SER A 151 1.37 -0.36 3.08
C SER A 151 1.68 0.82 2.16
N LEU A 152 1.88 0.54 0.86
CA LEU A 152 2.01 1.57 -0.17
C LEU A 152 0.67 2.00 -0.75
N ALA A 153 -0.45 1.35 -0.40
CA ALA A 153 -1.73 1.53 -1.09
C ALA A 153 -2.21 2.99 -1.13
N GLY A 154 -2.01 3.75 -0.04
CA GLY A 154 -2.40 5.17 0.04
C GLY A 154 -1.40 6.15 -0.60
N VAL A 155 -0.20 5.70 -0.96
CA VAL A 155 0.90 6.54 -1.47
C VAL A 155 1.41 6.11 -2.84
N ALA A 156 0.90 5.01 -3.38
CA ALA A 156 1.29 4.48 -4.67
C ALA A 156 0.89 5.44 -5.80
N THR A 157 1.82 5.66 -6.72
CA THR A 157 1.71 6.69 -7.75
C THR A 157 1.52 6.12 -9.16
N ALA A 158 1.85 4.83 -9.35
CA ALA A 158 1.76 4.17 -10.64
C ALA A 158 1.24 2.73 -10.54
N VAL A 159 0.76 2.21 -11.69
CA VAL A 159 0.28 0.85 -11.87
C VAL A 159 1.37 0.04 -12.57
N SER A 160 1.98 -0.92 -11.88
CA SER A 160 3.15 -1.65 -12.39
C SER A 160 2.84 -2.62 -13.54
N THR A 161 1.57 -2.93 -13.77
CA THR A 161 1.06 -3.74 -14.90
C THR A 161 0.75 -2.93 -16.16
N LYS A 162 0.95 -1.61 -16.12
CA LYS A 162 0.93 -0.71 -17.28
C LYS A 162 2.35 -0.28 -17.65
N GLY A 163 2.57 0.13 -18.90
CA GLY A 163 3.86 0.68 -19.33
C GLY A 163 4.25 1.88 -18.46
N LEU A 164 5.42 1.80 -17.82
CA LEU A 164 5.88 2.80 -16.85
C LEU A 164 6.69 3.94 -17.49
N PHE A 165 7.26 3.75 -18.67
CA PHE A 165 8.27 4.65 -19.24
C PHE A 165 8.08 4.94 -20.74
N SER A 166 7.40 4.06 -21.47
CA SER A 166 7.13 4.15 -22.90
C SER A 166 5.62 4.25 -23.19
N ASP A 167 5.28 4.52 -24.45
CA ASP A 167 3.87 4.64 -24.86
C ASP A 167 3.19 3.27 -24.92
N GLY A 168 2.18 3.07 -24.07
CA GLY A 168 1.20 1.99 -24.18
C GLY A 168 1.12 1.05 -22.96
N ASP A 169 -0.11 0.76 -22.52
CA ASP A 169 -0.39 -0.07 -21.33
C ASP A 169 0.09 -1.54 -21.46
N SER A 170 0.40 -2.00 -22.66
CA SER A 170 0.90 -3.36 -22.96
C SER A 170 2.38 -3.40 -23.32
N GLY A 171 3.12 -2.33 -23.05
CA GLY A 171 4.56 -2.23 -23.31
C GLY A 171 5.40 -3.27 -22.54
N PRO A 172 6.67 -3.47 -22.96
CA PRO A 172 7.61 -4.37 -22.28
C PRO A 172 8.14 -3.80 -20.95
N ASP A 173 7.90 -2.51 -20.70
CA ASP A 173 8.31 -1.72 -19.54
C ASP A 173 7.33 -1.81 -18.37
N ARG A 174 6.92 -3.05 -18.07
CA ARG A 174 6.05 -3.39 -16.95
C ARG A 174 6.84 -4.13 -15.88
N MET A 175 6.38 -4.06 -14.65
CA MET A 175 6.99 -4.75 -13.52
C MET A 175 5.93 -5.59 -12.82
N VAL A 176 5.84 -6.84 -13.25
CA VAL A 176 4.74 -7.74 -12.90
C VAL A 176 5.29 -8.96 -12.19
N PHE A 177 4.91 -9.14 -10.92
CA PHE A 177 5.15 -10.40 -10.22
C PHE A 177 4.23 -11.50 -10.76
N ALA A 178 4.64 -12.76 -10.61
CA ALA A 178 3.79 -13.90 -10.95
C ALA A 178 2.47 -13.91 -10.16
N ASP A 179 2.51 -13.41 -8.92
CA ASP A 179 1.36 -13.20 -8.05
C ASP A 179 1.63 -12.01 -7.09
N TRP A 180 0.56 -11.38 -6.61
CA TRP A 180 0.61 -10.24 -5.66
C TRP A 180 0.53 -10.67 -4.19
N GLY A 181 0.71 -11.96 -3.89
CA GLY A 181 0.79 -12.45 -2.52
C GLY A 181 2.07 -12.00 -1.81
N PRO A 182 2.14 -12.19 -0.47
CA PRO A 182 3.32 -11.85 0.32
C PRO A 182 4.60 -12.45 -0.28
N LYS A 183 5.68 -11.67 -0.23
CA LYS A 183 7.00 -12.07 -0.69
C LYS A 183 7.96 -12.12 0.49
N VAL A 184 8.93 -13.04 0.46
CA VAL A 184 9.93 -13.14 1.53
C VAL A 184 11.31 -13.12 0.88
N PHE A 185 12.11 -12.12 1.25
CA PHE A 185 13.49 -12.02 0.79
C PHE A 185 14.42 -12.01 2.01
N ALA A 186 15.39 -12.93 2.05
CA ALA A 186 16.32 -13.08 3.17
C ALA A 186 15.63 -13.18 4.55
N GLY A 187 14.44 -13.80 4.61
CA GLY A 187 13.64 -13.95 5.83
C GLY A 187 12.79 -12.72 6.20
N ILE A 188 12.83 -11.65 5.41
CA ILE A 188 12.06 -10.43 5.62
C ILE A 188 10.77 -10.50 4.79
N PRO A 189 9.59 -10.42 5.42
CA PRO A 189 8.32 -10.41 4.71
C PRO A 189 8.06 -9.03 4.09
N PHE A 190 7.60 -9.02 2.84
CA PHE A 190 7.13 -7.85 2.12
C PHE A 190 5.69 -8.08 1.69
N LEU A 191 4.85 -7.07 1.89
CA LEU A 191 3.50 -7.05 1.35
C LEU A 191 3.49 -6.23 0.06
N LEU A 192 3.15 -6.87 -1.05
CA LEU A 192 2.92 -6.18 -2.31
C LEU A 192 1.50 -5.62 -2.32
N ALA A 193 1.32 -4.44 -2.92
CA ALA A 193 -0.01 -3.97 -3.26
C ALA A 193 -0.49 -4.66 -4.55
N ASP A 194 -1.74 -5.14 -4.57
CA ASP A 194 -2.34 -5.72 -5.76
C ASP A 194 -2.92 -4.60 -6.66
N PRO A 195 -2.46 -4.46 -7.92
CA PRO A 195 -3.00 -3.47 -8.86
C PRO A 195 -4.42 -3.81 -9.35
N ARG A 196 -4.97 -4.96 -8.99
CA ARG A 196 -6.25 -5.54 -9.43
C ARG A 196 -6.39 -5.45 -10.94
N GLY A 197 -5.44 -6.07 -11.64
CA GLY A 197 -5.23 -5.89 -13.06
C GLY A 197 -4.54 -4.56 -13.31
N MET A 198 -5.28 -3.55 -13.78
CA MET A 198 -4.76 -2.23 -14.17
C MET A 198 -5.45 -1.07 -13.43
N GLN A 199 -6.18 -1.37 -12.36
CA GLN A 199 -7.17 -0.47 -11.76
C GLN A 199 -6.64 0.32 -10.57
N ARG A 200 -5.58 -0.17 -9.91
CA ARG A 200 -5.02 0.45 -8.71
C ARG A 200 -3.54 0.69 -8.86
N ASN A 201 -3.11 1.86 -8.40
CA ASN A 201 -1.70 2.11 -8.18
C ASN A 201 -1.20 1.13 -7.12
N ASN A 202 -0.04 0.55 -7.36
CA ASN A 202 0.53 -0.47 -6.49
C ASN A 202 2.03 -0.29 -6.24
N ILE A 203 2.65 0.70 -6.88
CA ILE A 203 4.06 1.04 -6.70
C ILE A 203 4.21 2.54 -6.53
N VAL A 204 5.30 2.94 -5.88
CA VAL A 204 5.75 4.33 -5.90
C VAL A 204 6.76 4.46 -7.03
N LEU A 205 6.36 5.15 -8.10
CA LEU A 205 7.24 5.71 -9.11
C LEU A 205 7.36 7.21 -8.82
N LEU A 206 8.58 7.71 -8.62
CA LEU A 206 8.83 9.14 -8.45
C LEU A 206 9.13 9.84 -9.78
N TYR A 207 9.03 11.16 -9.76
CA TYR A 207 9.35 12.02 -10.89
C TYR A 207 10.67 11.66 -11.58
N GLY A 208 10.65 11.65 -12.91
CA GLY A 208 11.83 11.70 -13.76
C GLY A 208 11.54 12.56 -15.00
N PRO A 209 12.53 13.24 -15.59
CA PRO A 209 12.31 14.15 -16.71
C PRO A 209 12.04 13.44 -18.05
N ARG A 210 12.16 12.10 -18.11
CA ARG A 210 12.08 11.30 -19.34
C ARG A 210 10.85 10.39 -19.31
N GLY A 211 10.42 9.96 -20.51
CA GLY A 211 9.28 9.06 -20.71
C GLY A 211 7.93 9.76 -20.60
N THR A 212 6.88 8.96 -20.59
CA THR A 212 5.49 9.41 -20.72
C THR A 212 4.81 9.58 -19.37
N LEU A 213 5.01 8.64 -18.45
CA LEU A 213 4.46 8.66 -17.10
C LEU A 213 5.33 9.41 -16.07
N PRO A 214 6.67 9.20 -15.98
CA PRO A 214 7.48 9.78 -14.90
C PRO A 214 7.42 11.31 -14.77
N PRO A 215 7.32 12.12 -15.84
CA PRO A 215 7.25 13.57 -15.70
C PRO A 215 6.00 14.08 -14.97
N HIS A 216 4.97 13.24 -14.83
CA HIS A 216 3.72 13.54 -14.13
C HIS A 216 3.67 12.98 -12.70
N MET A 217 4.70 12.22 -12.29
CA MET A 217 4.78 11.64 -10.96
C MET A 217 5.21 12.68 -9.92
N PRO A 218 4.82 12.50 -8.64
CA PRO A 218 5.26 13.41 -7.60
C PRO A 218 6.76 13.29 -7.36
N ARG A 219 7.35 14.36 -6.82
CA ARG A 219 8.74 14.38 -6.37
C ARG A 219 8.91 13.83 -4.97
N GLU A 220 7.82 13.60 -4.25
CA GLU A 220 7.82 13.19 -2.85
C GLU A 220 6.51 12.47 -2.52
N VAL A 221 6.62 11.39 -1.75
CA VAL A 221 5.47 10.75 -1.09
C VAL A 221 5.86 10.45 0.37
N SER A 222 4.88 10.49 1.27
CA SER A 222 5.09 10.26 2.71
C SER A 222 4.22 9.11 3.20
N LEU A 223 4.82 8.17 3.91
CA LEU A 223 4.14 7.01 4.49
C LEU A 223 4.25 7.01 6.02
N PRO A 224 3.18 6.62 6.74
CA PRO A 224 3.21 6.52 8.19
C PRO A 224 4.10 5.36 8.65
N CYS A 225 4.75 5.51 9.80
CA CYS A 225 5.61 4.50 10.40
C CYS A 225 5.34 4.33 11.91
N ASN A 226 5.24 5.43 12.66
CA ASN A 226 5.00 5.49 14.12
C ASN A 226 5.62 4.34 14.93
N MET A 227 6.89 4.02 14.70
CA MET A 227 7.58 2.95 15.41
C MET A 227 9.07 3.23 15.55
N LEU A 228 9.69 2.60 16.56
CA LEU A 228 11.14 2.57 16.68
C LEU A 228 11.67 1.57 15.66
N VAL A 229 12.34 2.08 14.62
CA VAL A 229 12.85 1.30 13.51
C VAL A 229 14.32 1.02 13.73
N LYS A 230 14.71 -0.26 13.71
CA LYS A 230 16.11 -0.67 13.68
C LYS A 230 16.66 -0.70 12.26
N ARG A 231 15.82 -1.11 11.30
CA ARG A 231 16.18 -1.18 9.89
C ARG A 231 14.95 -1.00 9.01
N LEU A 232 15.07 -0.21 7.96
CA LEU A 232 14.06 -0.11 6.90
C LEU A 232 14.50 -0.95 5.71
N HIS A 233 13.67 -1.90 5.30
CA HIS A 233 13.91 -2.78 4.17
C HIS A 233 13.06 -2.36 2.98
N LEU A 234 13.66 -2.34 1.78
CA LEU A 234 12.96 -1.93 0.56
C LEU A 234 13.13 -2.98 -0.54
N LEU A 235 12.02 -3.36 -1.19
CA LEU A 235 12.05 -3.89 -2.55
C LEU A 235 11.99 -2.68 -3.50
N SER A 236 13.15 -2.29 -4.01
CA SER A 236 13.38 -1.09 -4.81
C SER A 236 14.71 -1.25 -5.56
N GLY A 237 15.67 -0.35 -5.34
CA GLY A 237 17.01 -0.34 -5.92
C GLY A 237 17.02 -0.30 -7.44
N VAL A 238 15.91 0.12 -8.06
CA VAL A 238 15.75 0.16 -9.51
C VAL A 238 15.09 1.44 -9.96
N SER A 239 15.51 1.96 -11.11
CA SER A 239 14.99 3.19 -11.69
C SER A 239 14.89 3.09 -13.21
N GLY A 240 14.02 3.91 -13.79
CA GLY A 240 14.08 4.22 -15.22
C GLY A 240 15.32 5.05 -15.54
N TRP A 241 16.02 4.71 -16.63
CA TRP A 241 17.27 5.34 -17.05
C TRP A 241 18.40 5.27 -16.01
N GLY A 242 18.36 4.28 -15.12
CA GLY A 242 19.39 4.07 -14.10
C GLY A 242 20.67 3.46 -14.67
N PHE A 243 21.65 3.21 -13.81
CA PHE A 243 22.90 2.57 -14.20
C PHE A 243 22.69 1.21 -14.90
N PRO A 244 23.32 0.93 -16.05
CA PRO A 244 24.41 1.67 -16.67
C PRO A 244 23.97 2.62 -17.81
N PHE A 245 22.68 2.93 -17.94
CA PHE A 245 22.24 3.95 -18.91
C PHE A 245 22.80 5.32 -18.56
N ASP A 246 22.66 5.70 -17.29
CA ASP A 246 23.32 6.84 -16.66
C ASP A 246 24.37 6.32 -15.67
N ASP A 247 25.64 6.71 -15.83
CA ASP A 247 26.75 6.28 -14.99
C ASP A 247 27.15 7.31 -13.93
N ASP A 248 26.45 8.45 -13.85
CA ASP A 248 26.66 9.43 -12.79
C ASP A 248 26.19 8.87 -11.45
N LYS A 249 27.09 8.94 -10.45
CA LYS A 249 26.81 8.54 -9.06
C LYS A 249 26.08 9.65 -8.29
N SER A 250 24.99 10.12 -8.87
CA SER A 250 24.10 11.15 -8.34
C SER A 250 23.02 10.54 -7.43
N THR A 251 22.34 11.38 -6.66
CA THR A 251 21.26 10.93 -5.77
C THR A 251 20.01 10.65 -6.60
N SER A 252 19.58 9.39 -6.61
CA SER A 252 18.34 8.96 -7.27
C SER A 252 17.14 9.17 -6.36
N MET A 253 17.25 8.73 -5.11
CA MET A 253 16.21 8.85 -4.10
C MET A 253 16.81 9.18 -2.74
N ILE A 254 16.12 9.98 -1.94
CA ILE A 254 16.41 10.21 -0.53
C ILE A 254 15.29 9.56 0.25
N VAL A 255 15.65 8.71 1.22
CA VAL A 255 14.72 8.24 2.24
C VAL A 255 14.89 9.13 3.45
N ARG A 256 13.87 9.92 3.77
CA ARG A 256 13.88 10.86 4.89
C ARG A 256 13.05 10.31 6.04
N PHE A 257 13.64 10.20 7.21
CA PHE A 257 12.95 9.86 8.44
C PHE A 257 12.51 11.13 9.16
N HIS A 258 11.26 11.16 9.61
CA HIS A 258 10.73 12.17 10.54
C HIS A 258 10.55 11.54 11.90
N TYR A 259 11.27 12.07 12.89
CA TYR A 259 11.26 11.54 14.25
C TYR A 259 10.17 12.19 15.10
N ALA A 260 9.76 11.49 16.17
CA ALA A 260 8.75 11.97 17.11
C ALA A 260 9.17 13.25 17.85
N ASP A 261 10.46 13.53 17.94
CA ASP A 261 11.01 14.76 18.51
C ASP A 261 11.03 15.96 17.52
N GLY A 262 10.50 15.76 16.31
CA GLY A 262 10.37 16.78 15.26
C GLY A 262 11.62 16.99 14.40
N GLN A 263 12.69 16.23 14.63
CA GLN A 263 13.88 16.28 13.79
C GLN A 263 13.77 15.33 12.58
N THR A 264 14.63 15.51 11.58
CA THR A 264 14.68 14.67 10.38
C THR A 264 16.08 14.09 10.12
N GLU A 265 16.13 12.99 9.37
CA GLU A 265 17.37 12.35 8.90
C GLU A 265 17.23 11.89 7.45
N ASP A 266 18.21 12.26 6.61
CA ASP A 266 18.21 11.96 5.17
C ASP A 266 19.21 10.86 4.83
N HIS A 267 18.73 9.77 4.23
CA HIS A 267 19.55 8.72 3.65
C HIS A 267 19.54 8.82 2.13
N ARG A 268 20.67 9.22 1.54
CA ARG A 268 20.83 9.37 0.09
C ARG A 268 21.13 8.03 -0.57
N LEU A 269 20.30 7.63 -1.52
CA LEU A 269 20.47 6.43 -2.32
C LEU A 269 20.92 6.82 -3.73
N LEU A 270 22.13 6.41 -4.08
CA LEU A 270 22.83 6.84 -5.30
C LEU A 270 22.58 5.88 -6.48
N ASN A 271 22.50 6.45 -7.68
CA ASN A 271 22.54 5.71 -8.94
C ASN A 271 23.91 5.02 -9.12
N GLY A 272 23.91 3.79 -9.64
CA GLY A 272 25.11 2.96 -9.79
C GLY A 272 25.72 2.42 -8.48
N VAL A 273 25.13 2.74 -7.33
CA VAL A 273 25.54 2.25 -6.01
C VAL A 273 24.42 1.48 -5.35
N HIS A 274 23.25 2.11 -5.19
CA HIS A 274 22.05 1.50 -4.62
C HIS A 274 21.03 1.19 -5.73
N PHE A 275 20.96 2.08 -6.74
CA PHE A 275 20.02 1.99 -7.85
C PHE A 275 20.70 1.49 -9.13
N ALA A 276 19.97 0.67 -9.89
CA ALA A 276 20.33 0.22 -11.23
C ALA A 276 19.13 0.34 -12.17
N ASP A 277 19.34 0.23 -13.47
CA ASP A 277 18.24 0.22 -14.44
C ASP A 277 17.33 -1.00 -14.22
N TYR A 278 16.02 -0.79 -14.24
CA TYR A 278 15.03 -1.84 -14.00
C TYR A 278 14.94 -2.87 -15.15
N ILE A 279 15.27 -2.51 -16.39
CA ILE A 279 14.87 -3.28 -17.59
C ILE A 279 15.67 -4.55 -17.83
N ARG A 280 16.79 -4.71 -17.12
CA ARG A 280 17.69 -5.87 -17.22
C ARG A 280 18.44 -6.05 -15.91
N ARG A 281 18.96 -7.26 -15.68
CA ARG A 281 19.83 -7.52 -14.53
C ARG A 281 21.13 -6.72 -14.61
N VAL A 282 21.36 -5.90 -13.60
CA VAL A 282 22.57 -5.10 -13.40
C VAL A 282 22.87 -5.09 -11.91
N ASP A 283 24.08 -5.49 -11.54
CA ASP A 283 24.48 -5.49 -10.14
C ASP A 283 25.18 -4.18 -9.76
N VAL A 284 24.82 -3.66 -8.58
CA VAL A 284 25.41 -2.48 -7.95
C VAL A 284 25.76 -2.81 -6.49
N PRO A 285 26.77 -2.16 -5.88
CA PRO A 285 27.35 -2.59 -4.60
C PRO A 285 26.41 -2.64 -3.38
N GLU A 286 25.53 -1.66 -3.20
CA GLU A 286 24.75 -1.44 -1.97
C GLU A 286 23.28 -1.88 -2.11
N SER A 287 22.97 -2.69 -3.13
CA SER A 287 21.70 -3.40 -3.23
C SER A 287 21.91 -4.78 -3.83
N THR A 288 21.02 -5.72 -3.51
CA THR A 288 21.11 -7.12 -3.95
C THR A 288 19.96 -7.43 -4.89
N PHE A 289 20.19 -8.17 -5.98
CA PHE A 289 19.09 -8.66 -6.81
C PHE A 289 18.10 -9.49 -5.97
N ALA A 290 16.81 -9.17 -6.06
CA ALA A 290 15.77 -9.81 -5.24
C ALA A 290 14.84 -10.71 -6.07
N TYR A 291 14.24 -10.18 -7.14
CA TYR A 291 13.28 -10.91 -7.97
C TYR A 291 13.45 -10.57 -9.45
N ASP A 292 13.24 -11.58 -10.31
CA ASP A 292 13.04 -11.41 -11.75
C ASP A 292 11.55 -11.18 -12.03
N LEU A 293 11.24 -10.17 -12.83
CA LEU A 293 9.87 -9.80 -13.20
C LEU A 293 9.68 -9.93 -14.72
N ASN A 294 10.02 -11.09 -15.29
CA ASN A 294 10.02 -11.36 -16.74
C ASN A 294 11.15 -10.64 -17.49
N GLY A 295 12.36 -10.71 -16.95
CA GLY A 295 13.57 -10.08 -17.51
C GLY A 295 13.85 -8.67 -16.97
N GLN A 296 12.85 -8.01 -16.36
CA GLN A 296 13.08 -6.87 -15.49
C GLN A 296 13.59 -7.34 -14.13
N GLN A 297 14.27 -6.45 -13.39
CA GLN A 297 14.73 -6.73 -12.03
C GLN A 297 14.01 -5.88 -10.99
N VAL A 298 13.88 -6.42 -9.79
CA VAL A 298 13.76 -5.63 -8.56
C VAL A 298 14.92 -6.00 -7.64
N ARG A 299 15.39 -5.02 -6.87
CA ARG A 299 16.51 -5.19 -5.94
C ARG A 299 16.04 -4.97 -4.51
N TYR A 300 16.82 -5.50 -3.59
CA TYR A 300 16.68 -5.32 -2.16
C TYR A 300 17.79 -4.41 -1.65
N LEU A 301 17.42 -3.43 -0.83
CA LEU A 301 18.36 -2.65 -0.03
C LEU A 301 17.76 -2.37 1.34
N ALA A 302 18.62 -2.00 2.28
CA ALA A 302 18.20 -1.72 3.63
C ALA A 302 18.93 -0.49 4.19
N ILE A 303 18.22 0.26 5.02
CA ILE A 303 18.68 1.52 5.61
C ILE A 303 18.58 1.38 7.11
N GLU A 304 19.65 1.72 7.83
CA GLU A 304 19.65 1.75 9.29
C GLU A 304 19.51 3.21 9.73
N PRO A 305 18.49 3.58 10.52
CA PRO A 305 18.42 4.89 11.16
C PRO A 305 19.63 5.12 12.06
N ALA A 306 20.22 6.31 12.04
CA ALA A 306 21.34 6.64 12.92
C ALA A 306 20.90 6.95 14.36
N ARG A 307 19.59 6.98 14.62
CA ARG A 307 19.00 7.45 15.88
C ARG A 307 18.00 6.45 16.44
N ASP A 308 18.07 6.27 17.76
CA ASP A 308 17.13 5.45 18.54
C ASP A 308 15.90 6.26 18.98
N GLU A 309 15.24 6.93 18.04
CA GLU A 309 14.00 7.69 18.28
C GLU A 309 12.88 7.13 17.38
N PRO A 310 11.62 7.02 17.83
CA PRO A 310 10.52 6.58 16.98
C PRO A 310 10.38 7.44 15.74
N ILE A 311 10.31 6.78 14.59
CA ILE A 311 10.02 7.40 13.29
C ILE A 311 8.51 7.50 13.17
N VAL A 312 7.99 8.71 12.99
CA VAL A 312 6.57 9.02 12.80
C VAL A 312 6.16 8.78 11.35
N SER A 313 6.95 9.29 10.41
CA SER A 313 6.74 9.12 8.97
C SER A 313 8.06 8.98 8.23
N ILE A 314 7.98 8.38 7.03
CA ILE A 314 9.10 8.23 6.12
C ILE A 314 8.71 8.88 4.80
N ASP A 315 9.55 9.78 4.28
CA ASP A 315 9.37 10.33 2.95
C ASP A 315 10.30 9.64 1.96
N LEU A 316 9.77 9.36 0.77
CA LEU A 316 10.53 8.96 -0.40
C LEU A 316 10.63 10.19 -1.29
N VAL A 317 11.80 10.83 -1.30
CA VAL A 317 12.04 12.10 -2.00
C VAL A 317 12.90 11.85 -3.23
N LYS A 318 12.49 12.40 -4.37
CA LYS A 318 13.26 12.36 -5.62
C LYS A 318 14.54 13.18 -5.47
N GLY A 319 15.69 12.57 -5.73
CA GLY A 319 16.99 13.25 -5.74
C GLY A 319 17.18 14.18 -6.95
N GLU A 320 18.35 14.77 -7.07
CA GLU A 320 18.69 15.74 -8.11
C GLU A 320 18.88 15.15 -9.52
N ASP A 321 19.02 13.82 -9.64
CA ASP A 321 19.36 13.17 -10.91
C ASP A 321 18.19 13.11 -11.92
N GLU A 322 18.45 12.56 -13.10
CA GLU A 322 17.44 12.37 -14.15
C GLU A 322 16.82 10.96 -14.16
N THR A 323 17.15 10.11 -13.19
CA THR A 323 16.54 8.77 -13.11
C THR A 323 15.12 8.85 -12.58
N ALA A 324 14.36 7.77 -12.71
CA ALA A 324 12.99 7.67 -12.18
C ALA A 324 12.91 6.47 -11.21
N PRO A 325 13.17 6.66 -9.91
CA PRO A 325 13.26 5.56 -8.95
C PRO A 325 11.89 4.92 -8.67
N ILE A 326 11.91 3.60 -8.46
CA ILE A 326 10.73 2.78 -8.21
C ILE A 326 10.85 2.09 -6.85
N VAL A 327 9.78 2.10 -6.05
CA VAL A 327 9.64 1.32 -4.82
C VAL A 327 8.40 0.43 -4.92
N MET A 328 8.61 -0.87 -4.72
CA MET A 328 7.61 -1.93 -4.83
C MET A 328 6.98 -2.30 -3.49
N ALA A 329 7.79 -2.33 -2.43
CA ALA A 329 7.34 -2.62 -1.08
C ALA A 329 8.37 -2.14 -0.05
N ILE A 330 7.89 -1.86 1.15
CA ILE A 330 8.72 -1.44 2.28
C ILE A 330 8.34 -2.26 3.50
N THR A 331 9.31 -2.58 4.34
CA THR A 331 9.09 -3.27 5.63
C THR A 331 10.01 -2.67 6.68
N ALA A 332 9.44 -2.27 7.81
CA ALA A 332 10.19 -1.78 8.95
C ALA A 332 10.51 -2.94 9.90
N GLU A 333 11.77 -3.10 10.28
CA GLU A 333 12.20 -3.95 11.38
C GLU A 333 12.14 -3.15 12.67
N GLY A 334 11.33 -3.59 13.63
CA GLY A 334 11.24 -2.99 14.97
C GLY A 334 12.52 -3.22 15.78
N ALA A 335 12.88 -2.24 16.61
CA ALA A 335 13.82 -2.46 17.69
C ALA A 335 13.15 -3.31 18.80
N GLU A 336 13.87 -4.29 19.34
CA GLU A 336 13.42 -5.17 20.44
C GLU A 336 13.22 -4.42 21.76
#